data_AF-A0ABD3EVC4-F1
#
_entry.id   AF-A0ABD3EVC4-F1
#
_cell.length_a   1.000
_cell.length_b   1.000
_cell.length_c   1.000
_cell.angle_alpha   90.00
_cell.angle_beta   90.00
_cell.angle_gamma   90.00
#
_symmetry.space_group_name_H-M   'P 1'
#
loop_
_entity.id
_entity.type
_entity.pdbx_description
1 polymer ?
#
loop_
_entity_poly.entity_id
_entity_poly.type
_entity_poly.pdbx_seq_one_letter_code
_entity_poly.pdbx_strand_id
1 'polypeptide(L)'
;MYVKSRVVVVVPVFLPTLHGPPDRQFAVDGVDIRIIQSMTFNPPALVRFWRAFQEVRTEIEAGTVITLPEGTFLLGDPTQGPRIYIRHCYPKLWNVCWKMIPDEATKTPHLVILGNPGIGKTYFGYVMLLYLARLGKTVVYQSRKSGQRFLFSQDVVAEGSEQDFIPILKQRTTFYIVDAVEPRDYPAKTILVTSPGSVWNEFNKYNCQFCYMPVWSWDEIFTCRRLMYSDKPEVLVQDCFRRWGGIARYVLHYAEIEEQQALLEGVFDTVTLDWLEDACGKFGTDPEQVSHRLLHYRVKEDFTKSYFVFASQYVLEEIYRRLYNKNSQKMLEYAASI
;
A
#
# COMPACT_ATOMS: atom_id res chain seq x y z
N MET A 1 -45.91 -0.56 -33.58
CA MET A 1 -44.90 -0.50 -32.51
C MET A 1 -43.57 -0.94 -33.11
N TYR A 2 -42.68 0.00 -33.47
CA TYR A 2 -41.35 -0.31 -33.99
C TYR A 2 -40.37 -0.39 -32.82
N VAL A 3 -39.89 -1.60 -32.50
CA VAL A 3 -38.80 -1.80 -31.55
C VAL A 3 -37.49 -1.55 -32.30
N LYS A 4 -36.86 -0.39 -32.06
CA LYS A 4 -35.48 -0.13 -32.50
C LYS A 4 -34.53 -0.97 -31.66
N SER A 5 -34.07 -2.08 -32.20
CA SER A 5 -32.91 -2.82 -31.69
C SER A 5 -31.67 -1.94 -31.80
N ARG A 6 -31.16 -1.43 -30.67
CA ARG A 6 -29.85 -0.79 -30.60
C ARG A 6 -28.79 -1.88 -30.67
N VAL A 7 -28.13 -1.99 -31.81
CA VAL A 7 -26.90 -2.78 -31.96
C VAL A 7 -25.79 -2.03 -31.22
N VAL A 8 -25.32 -2.58 -30.11
CA VAL A 8 -24.10 -2.12 -29.45
C VAL A 8 -22.93 -2.71 -30.22
N VAL A 9 -22.29 -1.89 -31.06
CA VAL A 9 -21.04 -2.27 -31.72
C VAL A 9 -19.93 -2.13 -30.69
N VAL A 10 -19.50 -3.25 -30.11
CA VAL A 10 -18.27 -3.31 -29.31
C VAL A 10 -17.12 -3.27 -30.32
N VAL A 11 -16.54 -2.09 -30.54
CA VAL A 11 -15.29 -1.97 -31.30
C VAL A 11 -14.16 -2.40 -30.35
N PRO A 12 -13.45 -3.51 -30.60
CA PRO A 12 -12.27 -3.84 -29.83
C PRO A 12 -11.23 -2.73 -30.05
N VAL A 13 -10.89 -1.99 -28.99
CA VAL A 13 -9.78 -1.04 -29.01
C VAL A 13 -8.49 -1.86 -29.00
N PHE A 14 -7.90 -2.05 -30.17
CA PHE A 14 -6.57 -2.62 -30.31
C PHE A 14 -5.55 -1.59 -29.83
N LEU A 15 -4.81 -1.91 -28.78
CA LEU A 15 -3.65 -1.12 -28.37
C LEU A 15 -2.62 -1.20 -29.51
N PRO A 16 -1.99 -0.08 -29.91
CA PRO A 16 -1.02 -0.09 -31.00
C PRO A 16 0.13 -1.06 -30.69
N THR A 17 0.37 -2.03 -31.59
CA THR A 17 1.59 -2.85 -31.59
C THR A 17 2.74 -2.01 -32.14
N LEU A 18 3.62 -1.54 -31.26
CA LEU A 18 4.74 -0.67 -31.62
C LEU A 18 6.01 -1.50 -31.86
N HIS A 19 6.16 -2.06 -33.06
CA HIS A 19 7.46 -2.52 -33.57
C HIS A 19 7.95 -1.56 -34.67
N GLY A 20 9.08 -0.89 -34.45
CA GLY A 20 9.73 0.04 -35.40
C GLY A 20 10.58 1.14 -34.74
N PRO A 21 11.32 1.94 -35.54
CA PRO A 21 12.58 2.63 -35.17
C PRO A 21 12.46 3.73 -34.08
N PRO A 22 13.61 4.20 -33.52
CA PRO A 22 13.70 4.95 -32.24
C PRO A 22 13.05 6.35 -32.17
N ASP A 23 12.56 6.89 -33.27
CA ASP A 23 12.07 8.27 -33.38
C ASP A 23 10.54 8.38 -33.36
N ARG A 24 9.89 7.55 -32.55
CA ARG A 24 8.43 7.53 -32.43
C ARG A 24 7.96 8.39 -31.25
N GLN A 25 6.90 9.16 -31.46
CA GLN A 25 6.18 9.88 -30.41
C GLN A 25 4.79 9.25 -30.24
N PHE A 26 4.24 9.32 -29.03
CA PHE A 26 2.86 8.92 -28.77
C PHE A 26 2.21 9.92 -27.82
N ALA A 27 0.91 10.12 -27.97
CA ALA A 27 0.14 11.02 -27.14
C ALA A 27 -0.55 10.27 -26.00
N VAL A 28 -0.41 10.77 -24.77
CA VAL A 28 -1.26 10.37 -23.63
C VAL A 28 -1.91 11.63 -23.10
N ASP A 29 -3.24 11.65 -23.08
CA ASP A 29 -4.04 12.83 -22.70
C ASP A 29 -3.61 14.12 -23.43
N GLY A 30 -3.23 13.99 -24.72
CA GLY A 30 -2.77 15.10 -25.55
C GLY A 30 -1.31 15.54 -25.30
N VAL A 31 -0.55 14.80 -24.48
CA VAL A 31 0.89 15.03 -24.25
C VAL A 31 1.71 14.09 -25.10
N ASP A 32 2.50 14.64 -26.02
CA ASP A 32 3.45 13.86 -26.81
C ASP A 32 4.66 13.43 -25.96
N ILE A 33 4.88 12.13 -25.88
CA ILE A 33 6.04 11.52 -25.23
C ILE A 33 6.93 10.92 -26.32
N ARG A 34 8.21 11.28 -26.30
CA ARG A 34 9.22 10.63 -27.14
C ARG A 34 9.55 9.25 -26.59
N ILE A 35 9.44 8.24 -27.44
CA ILE A 35 9.90 6.89 -27.14
C ILE A 35 11.43 6.93 -27.10
N ILE A 36 12.01 6.61 -25.95
CA ILE A 36 13.45 6.41 -25.79
C ILE A 36 13.74 4.94 -25.49
N GLN A 37 14.97 4.48 -25.75
CA GLN A 37 15.36 3.06 -25.65
C GLN A 37 15.08 2.42 -24.29
N SER A 38 14.92 3.20 -23.21
CA SER A 38 14.65 2.70 -21.86
C SER A 38 13.19 2.30 -21.61
N MET A 39 12.28 2.56 -22.55
CA MET A 39 10.85 2.33 -22.38
C MET A 39 10.38 1.06 -23.09
N THR A 40 9.56 0.25 -22.41
CA THR A 40 8.82 -0.85 -23.05
C THR A 40 7.35 -0.46 -23.17
N PHE A 41 6.82 -0.50 -24.41
CA PHE A 41 5.44 -0.15 -24.72
C PHE A 41 4.54 -1.36 -24.82
N ASN A 42 3.34 -1.22 -24.26
CA ASN A 42 2.30 -2.23 -24.19
C ASN A 42 2.85 -3.62 -23.82
N PRO A 43 3.63 -3.77 -22.73
CA PRO A 43 4.13 -5.08 -22.32
C PRO A 43 2.94 -6.02 -22.10
N PRO A 44 2.88 -7.21 -22.75
CA PRO A 44 1.66 -8.00 -22.80
C PRO A 44 1.06 -8.35 -21.43
N ALA A 45 1.90 -8.62 -20.42
CA ALA A 45 1.46 -8.93 -19.07
C ALA A 45 0.85 -7.71 -18.35
N LEU A 46 1.48 -6.53 -18.47
CA LEU A 46 0.98 -5.27 -17.90
C LEU A 46 -0.32 -4.81 -18.59
N VAL A 47 -0.41 -5.00 -19.91
CA VAL A 47 -1.63 -4.72 -20.67
C VAL A 47 -2.79 -5.59 -20.19
N ARG A 48 -2.57 -6.91 -20.02
CA ARG A 48 -3.61 -7.82 -19.48
C ARG A 48 -4.06 -7.37 -18.10
N PHE A 49 -3.11 -7.03 -17.23
CA PHE A 49 -3.40 -6.52 -15.89
C PHE A 49 -4.27 -5.26 -15.91
N TRP A 50 -3.87 -4.25 -16.68
CA TRP A 50 -4.59 -2.97 -16.71
C TRP A 50 -5.98 -3.09 -17.34
N ARG A 51 -6.10 -3.86 -18.44
CA ARG A 51 -7.41 -4.16 -19.06
C ARG A 51 -8.33 -4.89 -18.09
N ALA A 52 -7.81 -5.87 -17.34
CA ALA A 52 -8.61 -6.53 -16.31
C ALA A 52 -9.13 -5.53 -15.27
N PHE A 53 -8.33 -4.55 -14.83
CA PHE A 53 -8.81 -3.51 -13.92
C PHE A 53 -9.87 -2.58 -14.53
N GLN A 54 -9.76 -2.25 -15.83
CA GLN A 54 -10.76 -1.46 -16.54
C GLN A 54 -12.10 -2.20 -16.70
N GLU A 55 -12.04 -3.53 -16.88
CA GLU A 55 -13.20 -4.37 -17.18
C GLU A 55 -13.88 -4.97 -15.94
N VAL A 56 -13.13 -5.27 -14.87
CA VAL A 56 -13.67 -5.89 -13.65
C VAL A 56 -14.73 -4.97 -13.03
N ARG A 57 -15.96 -5.50 -12.91
CA ARG A 57 -17.12 -4.78 -12.34
C ARG A 57 -17.49 -5.19 -10.91
N THR A 58 -16.82 -6.18 -10.33
CA THR A 58 -17.04 -6.60 -8.94
C THR A 58 -16.95 -5.40 -8.00
N GLU A 59 -17.94 -5.24 -7.12
CA GLU A 59 -17.94 -4.16 -6.15
C GLU A 59 -16.69 -4.24 -5.25
N ILE A 60 -16.11 -3.08 -4.91
CA ILE A 60 -14.97 -3.02 -3.99
C ILE A 60 -15.55 -2.97 -2.58
N GLU A 61 -15.97 -4.13 -2.11
CA GLU A 61 -16.65 -4.31 -0.83
C GLU A 61 -15.70 -4.91 0.21
N ALA A 62 -15.78 -4.41 1.45
CA ALA A 62 -15.02 -4.92 2.58
C ALA A 62 -15.23 -6.44 2.80
N GLY A 63 -14.15 -7.16 3.08
CA GLY A 63 -14.20 -8.60 3.36
C GLY A 63 -14.32 -9.49 2.11
N THR A 64 -14.34 -8.91 0.92
CA THR A 64 -14.44 -9.65 -0.35
C THR A 64 -13.07 -9.81 -1.02
N VAL A 65 -13.02 -10.57 -2.12
CA VAL A 65 -11.81 -10.76 -2.93
C VAL A 65 -12.09 -10.37 -4.37
N ILE A 66 -11.27 -9.45 -4.91
CA ILE A 66 -11.18 -9.21 -6.34
C ILE A 66 -10.25 -10.26 -6.94
N THR A 67 -10.73 -11.01 -7.92
CA THR A 67 -9.95 -12.04 -8.64
C THR A 67 -9.81 -11.62 -10.09
N LEU A 68 -8.57 -11.57 -10.57
CA LEU A 68 -8.27 -11.26 -11.98
C LEU A 68 -8.51 -12.49 -12.87
N PRO A 69 -8.76 -12.27 -14.18
CA PRO A 69 -8.89 -13.37 -15.14
C PRO A 69 -7.67 -14.30 -15.12
N GLU A 70 -7.87 -15.55 -15.53
CA GLU A 70 -6.81 -16.54 -15.61
C GLU A 70 -5.60 -16.03 -16.41
N GLY A 71 -4.39 -16.33 -15.92
CA GLY A 71 -3.14 -15.85 -16.53
C GLY A 71 -2.86 -14.35 -16.38
N THR A 72 -3.65 -13.64 -15.57
CA THR A 72 -3.45 -12.21 -15.26
C THR A 72 -3.01 -12.03 -13.82
N PHE A 73 -1.91 -11.30 -13.62
CA PHE A 73 -1.32 -11.06 -12.31
C PHE A 73 -1.20 -9.56 -12.04
N LEU A 74 -1.19 -9.17 -10.77
CA LEU A 74 -1.00 -7.78 -10.37
C LEU A 74 0.32 -7.23 -10.94
N LEU A 75 0.26 -6.08 -11.61
CA LEU A 75 1.38 -5.49 -12.36
C LEU A 75 2.03 -6.43 -13.40
N GLY A 76 1.32 -7.47 -13.84
CA GLY A 76 1.90 -8.48 -14.74
C GLY A 76 2.98 -9.37 -14.10
N ASP A 77 3.16 -9.32 -12.79
CA ASP A 77 4.16 -10.08 -12.04
C ASP A 77 3.51 -11.27 -11.31
N PRO A 78 3.82 -12.53 -11.69
CA PRO A 78 3.26 -13.72 -11.06
C PRO A 78 3.48 -13.80 -9.54
N THR A 79 4.54 -13.17 -9.01
CA THR A 79 4.84 -13.20 -7.58
C THR A 79 3.88 -12.35 -6.75
N GLN A 80 3.18 -11.39 -7.37
CA GLN A 80 2.13 -10.61 -6.70
C GLN A 80 0.79 -11.35 -6.65
N GLY A 81 0.62 -12.37 -7.49
CA GLY A 81 -0.60 -13.16 -7.59
C GLY A 81 -1.76 -12.46 -8.31
N PRO A 82 -2.88 -13.18 -8.51
CA PRO A 82 -4.02 -12.70 -9.30
C PRO A 82 -5.17 -12.14 -8.45
N ARG A 83 -5.05 -12.09 -7.11
CA ARG A 83 -6.16 -11.82 -6.19
C ARG A 83 -5.82 -10.71 -5.20
N ILE A 84 -6.82 -9.89 -4.88
CA ILE A 84 -6.73 -8.82 -3.87
C ILE A 84 -7.84 -9.04 -2.84
N TYR A 85 -7.48 -9.25 -1.58
CA TYR A 85 -8.45 -9.16 -0.48
C TYR A 85 -8.74 -7.69 -0.16
N ILE A 86 -10.02 -7.31 -0.16
CA ILE A 86 -10.45 -5.96 0.17
C ILE A 86 -10.60 -5.84 1.68
N ARG A 87 -9.61 -5.24 2.33
CA ARG A 87 -9.67 -4.95 3.77
C ARG A 87 -10.86 -4.05 4.11
N HIS A 88 -11.37 -4.16 5.32
CA HIS A 88 -12.52 -3.37 5.77
C HIS A 88 -12.21 -1.87 5.77
N CYS A 89 -10.95 -1.50 6.01
CA CYS A 89 -10.55 -0.10 5.95
C CYS A 89 -10.45 0.46 4.52
N TYR A 90 -10.25 -0.37 3.48
CA TYR A 90 -9.90 0.14 2.14
C TYR A 90 -10.97 1.05 1.52
N PRO A 91 -12.26 0.68 1.47
CA PRO A 91 -13.27 1.53 0.83
C PRO A 91 -13.41 2.88 1.56
N LYS A 92 -13.45 2.86 2.90
CA LYS A 92 -13.57 4.08 3.70
C LYS A 92 -12.31 4.95 3.60
N LEU A 93 -11.12 4.34 3.66
CA LEU A 93 -9.85 5.04 3.52
C LEU A 93 -9.74 5.70 2.14
N TRP A 94 -10.10 5.00 1.06
CA TRP A 94 -10.12 5.58 -0.28
C TRP A 94 -11.04 6.80 -0.37
N ASN A 95 -12.24 6.72 0.23
CA ASN A 95 -13.17 7.86 0.26
C ASN A 95 -12.59 9.08 0.98
N VAL A 96 -11.80 8.88 2.03
CA VAL A 96 -11.09 9.98 2.73
C VAL A 96 -9.97 10.53 1.85
N CYS A 97 -9.12 9.66 1.30
CA CYS A 97 -8.04 10.04 0.40
C CYS A 97 -8.57 10.84 -0.80
N TRP A 98 -9.63 10.36 -1.44
CA TRP A 98 -10.25 10.99 -2.61
C TRP A 98 -10.78 12.39 -2.33
N LYS A 99 -11.16 12.71 -1.09
CA LYS A 99 -11.58 14.06 -0.69
C LYS A 99 -10.40 14.99 -0.41
N MET A 100 -9.24 14.45 -0.05
CA MET A 100 -8.03 15.21 0.27
C MET A 100 -7.16 15.51 -0.96
N ILE A 101 -7.18 14.63 -1.97
CA ILE A 101 -6.37 14.74 -3.20
C ILE A 101 -6.77 15.92 -4.12
N PRO A 102 -8.05 16.35 -4.24
CA PRO A 102 -8.41 17.49 -5.08
C PRO A 102 -8.28 18.79 -4.28
N ASP A 103 -7.30 19.61 -4.63
CA ASP A 103 -7.34 21.02 -4.27
C ASP A 103 -7.00 21.93 -5.45
N GLU A 104 -8.04 22.40 -6.14
CA GLU A 104 -7.93 23.40 -7.21
C GLU A 104 -7.56 24.79 -6.66
N ALA A 105 -7.78 25.05 -5.36
CA ALA A 105 -7.55 26.35 -4.71
C ALA A 105 -6.14 26.47 -4.08
N THR A 106 -5.65 25.40 -3.43
CA THR A 106 -4.42 25.38 -2.62
C THR A 106 -3.20 24.88 -3.37
N LYS A 107 -3.35 24.43 -4.63
CA LYS A 107 -2.26 23.97 -5.52
C LYS A 107 -1.45 22.75 -5.03
N THR A 108 -1.85 22.06 -3.96
CA THR A 108 -1.06 20.95 -3.39
C THR A 108 -1.91 19.70 -3.16
N PRO A 109 -1.89 18.73 -4.09
CA PRO A 109 -2.63 17.47 -3.99
C PRO A 109 -1.77 16.33 -3.42
N HIS A 110 -0.93 16.61 -2.42
CA HIS A 110 0.02 15.64 -1.89
C HIS A 110 -0.56 14.92 -0.67
N LEU A 111 -0.68 13.60 -0.79
CA LEU A 111 -1.22 12.75 0.26
C LEU A 111 -0.20 11.69 0.66
N VAL A 112 0.02 11.53 1.96
CA VAL A 112 0.85 10.46 2.53
C VAL A 112 -0.03 9.51 3.31
N ILE A 113 0.01 8.23 2.95
CA ILE A 113 -0.65 7.14 3.66
C ILE A 113 0.41 6.35 4.43
N LEU A 114 0.39 6.49 5.75
CA LEU A 114 1.30 5.83 6.68
C LEU A 114 0.68 4.58 7.30
N GLY A 115 1.51 3.73 7.88
CA GLY A 115 1.07 2.62 8.72
C GLY A 115 2.17 1.58 8.92
N ASN A 116 1.98 0.62 9.82
CA ASN A 116 2.98 -0.41 10.11
C ASN A 116 3.40 -1.20 8.84
N PRO A 117 4.67 -1.62 8.71
CA PRO A 117 5.09 -2.52 7.66
C PRO A 117 4.26 -3.83 7.65
N GLY A 118 3.83 -4.29 6.48
CA GLY A 118 3.15 -5.59 6.34
C GLY A 118 1.64 -5.60 6.57
N ILE A 119 0.99 -4.45 6.70
CA ILE A 119 -0.48 -4.34 6.84
C ILE A 119 -1.25 -4.27 5.51
N GLY A 120 -0.59 -4.40 4.36
CA GLY A 120 -1.27 -4.38 3.05
C GLY A 120 -1.33 -3.02 2.36
N LYS A 121 -0.44 -2.08 2.70
CA LYS A 121 -0.30 -0.78 2.02
C LYS A 121 -0.09 -0.89 0.49
N THR A 122 0.81 -1.75 0.04
CA THR A 122 1.04 -2.03 -1.39
C THR A 122 -0.23 -2.50 -2.09
N TYR A 123 -1.00 -3.42 -1.48
CA TYR A 123 -2.27 -3.89 -2.01
C TYR A 123 -3.33 -2.79 -2.05
N PHE A 124 -3.32 -1.85 -1.10
CA PHE A 124 -4.15 -0.66 -1.20
C PHE A 124 -3.77 0.21 -2.41
N GLY A 125 -2.47 0.31 -2.72
CA GLY A 125 -1.99 0.88 -3.99
C GLY A 125 -2.65 0.25 -5.22
N TYR A 126 -2.77 -1.09 -5.26
CA TYR A 126 -3.47 -1.78 -6.34
C TYR A 126 -4.98 -1.52 -6.33
N VAL A 127 -5.61 -1.41 -5.16
CA VAL A 127 -7.02 -1.01 -5.06
C VAL A 127 -7.23 0.42 -5.58
N MET A 128 -6.32 1.36 -5.30
CA MET A 128 -6.35 2.70 -5.88
C MET A 128 -6.22 2.67 -7.40
N LEU A 129 -5.30 1.86 -7.94
CA LEU A 129 -5.20 1.63 -9.39
C LEU A 129 -6.52 1.10 -9.97
N LEU A 130 -7.21 0.18 -9.29
CA LEU A 130 -8.51 -0.33 -9.73
C LEU A 130 -9.59 0.77 -9.77
N TYR A 131 -9.69 1.60 -8.71
CA TYR A 131 -10.60 2.75 -8.71
C TYR A 131 -10.30 3.71 -9.87
N LEU A 132 -9.03 4.04 -10.08
CA LEU A 132 -8.59 4.97 -11.11
C LEU A 132 -8.77 4.43 -12.53
N ALA A 133 -8.56 3.13 -12.74
CA ALA A 133 -8.83 2.44 -14.01
C ALA A 133 -10.30 2.55 -14.40
N ARG A 134 -11.21 2.30 -13.45
CA ARG A 134 -12.67 2.41 -13.66
C ARG A 134 -13.13 3.82 -13.97
N LEU A 135 -12.41 4.82 -13.47
CA LEU A 135 -12.65 6.24 -13.73
C LEU A 135 -11.94 6.75 -15.00
N GLY A 136 -11.21 5.88 -15.72
CA GLY A 136 -10.45 6.25 -16.91
C GLY A 136 -9.35 7.27 -16.63
N LYS A 137 -8.74 7.24 -15.43
CA LYS A 137 -7.66 8.18 -15.05
C LYS A 137 -6.31 7.67 -15.52
N THR A 138 -5.46 8.61 -15.95
CA THR A 138 -4.03 8.35 -16.18
C THR A 138 -3.29 8.28 -14.86
N VAL A 139 -2.52 7.21 -14.68
CA VAL A 139 -1.75 6.94 -13.47
C VAL A 139 -0.32 6.59 -13.83
N VAL A 140 0.63 7.20 -13.12
CA VAL A 140 2.02 6.71 -13.04
C VAL A 140 2.18 6.02 -11.69
N TYR A 141 2.54 4.74 -11.71
CA TYR A 141 2.81 3.95 -10.51
C TYR A 141 4.32 3.70 -10.38
N GLN A 142 4.89 3.97 -9.21
CA GLN A 142 6.29 3.67 -8.89
C GLN A 142 6.36 2.80 -7.65
N SER A 143 7.16 1.73 -7.68
CA SER A 143 7.44 0.90 -6.51
C SER A 143 8.93 0.79 -6.27
N ARG A 144 9.34 0.83 -4.99
CA ARG A 144 10.74 0.61 -4.60
C ARG A 144 11.29 -0.73 -5.08
N LYS A 145 10.44 -1.74 -5.17
CA LYS A 145 10.83 -3.10 -5.54
C LYS A 145 11.23 -3.24 -7.01
N SER A 146 10.51 -2.58 -7.91
CA SER A 146 10.78 -2.66 -9.34
C SER A 146 11.92 -1.73 -9.77
N GLY A 147 12.12 -0.61 -9.07
CA GLY A 147 13.02 0.45 -9.52
C GLY A 147 12.57 1.12 -10.84
N GLN A 148 11.36 0.82 -11.29
CA GLN A 148 10.76 1.27 -12.55
C GLN A 148 9.44 2.00 -12.28
N ARG A 149 9.05 2.82 -13.25
CA ARG A 149 7.73 3.46 -13.32
C ARG A 149 6.87 2.73 -14.34
N PHE A 150 5.58 2.63 -14.03
CA PHE A 150 4.56 2.10 -14.92
C PHE A 150 3.56 3.20 -15.24
N LEU A 151 3.34 3.48 -16.52
CA LEU A 151 2.29 4.35 -17.02
C LEU A 151 1.08 3.51 -17.38
N PHE A 152 -0.06 3.89 -16.82
CA PHE A 152 -1.37 3.31 -17.10
C PHE A 152 -2.33 4.43 -17.52
N SER A 153 -2.79 4.41 -18.76
CA SER A 153 -3.83 5.29 -19.27
C SER A 153 -4.91 4.49 -19.99
N GLN A 154 -5.90 5.16 -20.59
CA GLN A 154 -6.95 4.48 -21.35
C GLN A 154 -6.38 3.68 -22.54
N ASP A 155 -5.42 4.28 -23.26
CA ASP A 155 -4.92 3.77 -24.55
C ASP A 155 -3.44 3.36 -24.53
N VAL A 156 -2.73 3.58 -23.42
CA VAL A 156 -1.30 3.28 -23.32
C VAL A 156 -0.99 2.61 -21.99
N VAL A 157 -0.24 1.50 -22.07
CA VAL A 157 0.45 0.91 -20.95
C VAL A 157 1.94 0.90 -21.27
N ALA A 158 2.78 1.41 -20.37
CA ALA A 158 4.22 1.42 -20.59
C ALA A 158 4.97 1.22 -19.27
N GLU A 159 6.19 0.72 -19.36
CA GLU A 159 7.16 0.71 -18.26
C GLU A 159 8.42 1.45 -18.70
N GLY A 160 9.11 2.07 -17.76
CA GLY A 160 10.29 2.86 -18.05
C GLY A 160 11.03 3.32 -16.81
N SER A 161 12.10 4.08 -17.04
CA SER A 161 12.92 4.67 -15.99
C SER A 161 12.19 5.78 -15.23
N GLU A 162 12.81 6.28 -14.16
CA GLU A 162 12.28 7.44 -13.44
C GLU A 162 12.15 8.69 -14.31
N GLN A 163 12.93 8.84 -15.38
CA GLN A 163 12.92 10.06 -16.20
C GLN A 163 11.84 10.03 -17.29
N ASP A 164 11.38 8.84 -17.67
CA ASP A 164 10.66 8.61 -18.93
C ASP A 164 9.25 9.20 -18.92
N PHE A 165 8.63 9.34 -17.75
CA PHE A 165 7.25 9.81 -17.59
C PHE A 165 7.12 11.23 -17.02
N ILE A 166 8.21 11.99 -16.92
CA ILE A 166 8.19 13.37 -16.42
C ILE A 166 7.18 14.27 -17.16
N PRO A 167 7.05 14.23 -18.50
CA PRO A 167 6.06 15.05 -19.21
C PRO A 167 4.61 14.77 -18.75
N ILE A 168 4.30 13.53 -18.36
CA ILE A 168 2.98 13.11 -17.87
C ILE A 168 2.78 13.50 -16.42
N LEU A 169 3.83 13.40 -15.60
CA LEU A 169 3.81 13.87 -14.21
C LEU A 169 3.67 15.40 -14.09
N LYS A 170 3.97 16.16 -15.15
CA LYS A 170 3.69 17.60 -15.20
C LYS A 170 2.20 17.92 -15.39
N GLN A 171 1.35 16.95 -15.71
CA GLN A 171 -0.09 17.16 -15.85
C GLN A 171 -0.81 17.03 -14.50
N ARG A 172 -1.62 18.03 -14.15
CA ARG A 172 -2.42 18.05 -12.90
C ARG A 172 -3.55 17.02 -12.88
N THR A 173 -3.90 16.47 -14.05
CA THR A 173 -4.91 15.42 -14.20
C THR A 173 -4.37 14.04 -13.86
N THR A 174 -3.05 13.85 -13.97
CA THR A 174 -2.34 12.60 -13.69
C THR A 174 -2.33 12.30 -12.19
N PHE A 175 -2.55 11.03 -11.85
CA PHE A 175 -2.28 10.49 -10.52
C PHE A 175 -0.88 9.89 -10.48
N TYR A 176 -0.11 10.18 -9.43
CA TYR A 176 1.21 9.61 -9.21
C TYR A 176 1.19 8.82 -7.90
N ILE A 177 1.11 7.49 -8.01
CA ILE A 177 1.07 6.60 -6.84
C ILE A 177 2.47 6.04 -6.61
N VAL A 178 3.01 6.25 -5.41
CA VAL A 178 4.38 5.88 -5.05
C VAL A 178 4.36 4.95 -3.86
N ASP A 179 4.93 3.75 -4.02
CA ASP A 179 5.05 2.74 -2.96
C ASP A 179 6.48 2.67 -2.43
N ALA A 180 6.66 3.20 -1.21
CA ALA A 180 7.89 3.16 -0.42
C ALA A 180 9.14 3.79 -1.09
N VAL A 181 8.96 4.70 -2.05
CA VAL A 181 10.03 5.53 -2.65
C VAL A 181 9.76 7.00 -2.33
N GLU A 182 10.82 7.79 -2.20
CA GLU A 182 10.69 9.24 -2.02
C GLU A 182 10.19 9.85 -3.33
N PRO A 183 8.98 10.44 -3.36
CA PRO A 183 8.46 11.06 -4.56
C PRO A 183 9.19 12.38 -4.83
N ARG A 184 9.53 12.63 -6.09
CA ARG A 184 9.88 13.99 -6.53
C ARG A 184 8.63 14.85 -6.62
N ASP A 185 8.81 16.15 -6.37
CA ASP A 185 7.74 17.13 -6.50
C ASP A 185 7.37 17.34 -7.99
N TYR A 186 6.12 17.04 -8.30
CA TYR A 186 5.53 17.24 -9.62
C TYR A 186 4.10 17.79 -9.46
N PRO A 187 3.59 18.56 -10.46
CA PRO A 187 2.21 19.03 -10.46
C PRO A 187 1.11 17.95 -10.41
N ALA A 188 1.43 16.69 -10.67
CA ALA A 188 0.50 15.55 -10.58
C ALA A 188 -0.06 15.36 -9.16
N LYS A 189 -1.19 14.68 -9.08
CA LYS A 189 -1.83 14.26 -7.81
C LYS A 189 -1.02 13.13 -7.18
N THR A 190 -0.10 13.49 -6.29
CA THR A 190 0.87 12.54 -5.73
C THR A 190 0.34 11.90 -4.45
N ILE A 191 0.29 10.56 -4.44
CA ILE A 191 -0.10 9.74 -3.30
C ILE A 191 1.09 8.85 -2.93
N LEU A 192 1.74 9.15 -1.81
CA LEU A 192 2.79 8.32 -1.24
C LEU A 192 2.16 7.31 -0.28
N VAL A 193 2.42 6.03 -0.50
CA VAL A 193 2.10 4.97 0.45
C VAL A 193 3.41 4.46 1.05
N THR A 194 3.60 4.62 2.36
CA THR A 194 4.88 4.24 2.98
C THR A 194 4.71 3.82 4.44
N SER A 195 5.72 3.14 4.96
CA SER A 195 5.85 2.94 6.42
C SER A 195 6.54 4.16 7.02
N PRO A 196 6.44 4.40 8.33
CA PRO A 196 7.18 5.48 8.98
C PRO A 196 8.69 5.28 8.78
N GLY A 197 9.38 6.38 8.56
CA GLY A 197 10.80 6.43 8.18
C GLY A 197 11.09 7.63 7.27
N SER A 198 12.35 7.85 6.95
CA SER A 198 12.85 9.09 6.33
C SER A 198 12.23 9.48 4.98
N VAL A 199 11.65 8.51 4.27
CA VAL A 199 11.12 8.65 2.89
C VAL A 199 10.03 9.73 2.76
N TRP A 200 9.25 9.99 3.82
CA TRP A 200 8.20 11.03 3.77
C TRP A 200 8.64 12.38 4.36
N ASN A 201 9.78 12.46 5.07
CA ASN A 201 10.20 13.69 5.77
C ASN A 201 10.53 14.81 4.78
N GLU A 202 11.24 14.49 3.70
CA GLU A 202 11.54 15.45 2.64
C GLU A 202 10.27 15.81 1.86
N PHE A 203 9.40 14.82 1.60
CA PHE A 203 8.14 15.07 0.90
C PHE A 203 7.15 15.93 1.71
N ASN A 204 7.18 15.85 3.04
CA ASN A 204 6.34 16.67 3.93
C ASN A 204 6.57 18.18 3.75
N LYS A 205 7.74 18.58 3.24
CA LYS A 205 8.05 19.99 2.95
C LYS A 205 7.15 20.59 1.86
N TYR A 206 6.40 19.76 1.13
CA TYR A 206 5.53 20.16 0.02
C TYR A 206 4.02 20.18 0.36
N ASN A 207 3.65 20.55 1.60
CA ASN A 207 2.26 20.65 2.07
C ASN A 207 1.44 19.36 1.91
N CYS A 208 1.85 18.31 2.62
CA CYS A 208 1.19 17.00 2.56
C CYS A 208 0.01 16.90 3.53
N GLN A 209 -1.08 16.28 3.07
CA GLN A 209 -2.09 15.69 3.95
C GLN A 209 -1.67 14.29 4.38
N PHE A 210 -2.14 13.84 5.54
CA PHE A 210 -1.79 12.54 6.10
C PHE A 210 -3.01 11.68 6.38
N CYS A 211 -2.90 10.41 6.03
CA CYS A 211 -3.80 9.35 6.44
C CYS A 211 -2.99 8.22 7.07
N TYR A 212 -3.56 7.53 8.04
CA TYR A 212 -2.96 6.37 8.68
C TYR A 212 -3.82 5.14 8.38
N MET A 213 -3.19 4.04 7.96
CA MET A 213 -3.86 2.77 7.73
C MET A 213 -3.79 1.92 9.01
N PRO A 214 -4.93 1.44 9.54
CA PRO A 214 -4.94 0.62 10.75
C PRO A 214 -4.33 -0.76 10.49
N VAL A 215 -3.85 -1.38 11.56
CA VAL A 215 -3.56 -2.83 11.59
C VAL A 215 -4.84 -3.65 11.36
N TRP A 216 -4.70 -4.93 11.08
CA TRP A 216 -5.84 -5.81 10.81
C TRP A 216 -6.56 -6.16 12.11
N SER A 217 -7.90 -6.21 12.06
CA SER A 217 -8.67 -6.84 13.13
C SER A 217 -8.55 -8.37 13.07
N TRP A 218 -8.95 -9.03 14.16
CA TRP A 218 -9.04 -10.49 14.19
C TRP A 218 -9.98 -11.03 13.11
N ASP A 219 -11.18 -10.46 13.00
CA ASP A 219 -12.19 -10.87 12.01
C ASP A 219 -11.69 -10.67 10.57
N GLU A 220 -10.94 -9.60 10.31
CA GLU A 220 -10.30 -9.35 9.03
C GLU A 220 -9.28 -10.43 8.66
N ILE A 221 -8.41 -10.79 9.61
CA ILE A 221 -7.39 -11.84 9.42
C ILE A 221 -8.07 -13.17 9.14
N PHE A 222 -9.08 -13.52 9.94
CA PHE A 222 -9.75 -14.82 9.82
C PHE A 222 -10.51 -14.96 8.50
N THR A 223 -11.19 -13.88 8.10
CA THR A 223 -11.88 -13.82 6.80
C THR A 223 -10.90 -13.95 5.64
N CYS A 224 -9.79 -13.20 5.68
CA CYS A 224 -8.75 -13.30 4.66
C CYS A 224 -8.09 -14.69 4.63
N ARG A 225 -7.82 -15.30 5.80
CA ARG A 225 -7.31 -16.67 5.90
C ARG A 225 -8.23 -17.62 5.15
N ARG A 226 -9.53 -17.60 5.44
CA ARG A 226 -10.51 -18.47 4.78
C ARG A 226 -10.55 -18.29 3.26
N LEU A 227 -10.40 -17.06 2.77
CA LEU A 227 -10.58 -16.75 1.34
C LEU A 227 -9.28 -16.85 0.52
N MET A 228 -8.12 -16.63 1.13
CA MET A 228 -6.82 -16.44 0.45
C MET A 228 -5.73 -17.39 0.94
N TYR A 229 -5.83 -17.91 2.17
CA TYR A 229 -4.83 -18.77 2.82
C TYR A 229 -5.52 -19.97 3.47
N SER A 230 -6.45 -20.60 2.75
CA SER A 230 -7.31 -21.67 3.28
C SER A 230 -6.53 -22.91 3.72
N ASP A 231 -5.33 -23.08 3.18
CA ASP A 231 -4.32 -24.08 3.54
C ASP A 231 -3.77 -23.89 4.96
N LYS A 232 -3.73 -22.65 5.47
CA LYS A 232 -3.04 -22.35 6.73
C LYS A 232 -3.84 -22.80 7.93
N PRO A 233 -3.27 -23.58 8.88
CA PRO A 233 -4.00 -24.00 10.07
C PRO A 233 -4.49 -22.80 10.89
N GLU A 234 -5.75 -22.83 11.31
CA GLU A 234 -6.34 -21.75 12.10
C GLU A 234 -5.59 -21.53 13.43
N VAL A 235 -5.21 -22.62 14.12
CA VAL A 235 -4.47 -22.55 15.39
C VAL A 235 -3.14 -21.82 15.23
N LEU A 236 -2.44 -22.05 14.11
CA LEU A 236 -1.20 -21.35 13.80
C LEU A 236 -1.44 -19.84 13.62
N VAL A 237 -2.47 -19.49 12.84
CA VAL A 237 -2.83 -18.09 12.60
C VAL A 237 -3.27 -17.38 13.89
N GLN A 238 -3.98 -18.09 14.78
CA GLN A 238 -4.34 -17.60 16.12
C GLN A 238 -3.08 -17.30 16.95
N ASP A 239 -2.10 -18.20 17.00
CA ASP A 239 -0.86 -17.96 17.74
C ASP A 239 -0.05 -16.80 17.15
N CYS A 240 0.10 -16.76 15.81
CA CYS A 240 0.78 -15.65 15.16
C CYS A 240 0.08 -14.32 15.43
N PHE A 241 -1.26 -14.25 15.40
CA PHE A 241 -1.99 -13.02 15.72
C PHE A 241 -1.82 -12.62 17.19
N ARG A 242 -1.85 -13.60 18.11
CA ARG A 242 -1.58 -13.35 19.53
C ARG A 242 -0.23 -12.68 19.74
N ARG A 243 0.80 -13.11 19.01
CA ARG A 243 2.17 -12.58 19.11
C ARG A 243 2.33 -11.24 18.38
N TRP A 244 2.00 -11.23 17.09
CA TRP A 244 2.28 -10.13 16.16
C TRP A 244 1.15 -9.12 16.02
N GLY A 245 0.03 -9.30 16.72
CA GLY A 245 -1.18 -8.51 16.53
C GLY A 245 -1.68 -8.54 15.09
N GLY A 246 -2.24 -7.43 14.61
CA GLY A 246 -2.83 -7.29 13.29
C GLY A 246 -1.87 -7.12 12.11
N ILE A 247 -0.63 -7.63 12.17
CA ILE A 247 0.33 -7.53 11.05
C ILE A 247 0.21 -8.75 10.13
N ALA A 248 -0.68 -8.64 9.14
CA ALA A 248 -1.02 -9.73 8.21
C ALA A 248 0.18 -10.43 7.56
N ARG A 249 1.29 -9.72 7.30
CA ARG A 249 2.53 -10.33 6.79
C ARG A 249 3.03 -11.47 7.69
N TYR A 250 3.08 -11.27 9.01
CA TYR A 250 3.59 -12.27 9.94
C TYR A 250 2.51 -13.27 10.36
N VAL A 251 1.25 -12.84 10.33
CA VAL A 251 0.10 -13.67 10.73
C VAL A 251 -0.37 -14.63 9.64
N LEU A 252 -0.23 -14.25 8.37
CA LEU A 252 -0.70 -15.05 7.24
C LEU A 252 0.46 -15.46 6.33
N HIS A 253 1.15 -14.50 5.73
CA HIS A 253 2.13 -14.81 4.68
C HIS A 253 3.37 -15.57 5.21
N TYR A 254 3.86 -15.20 6.39
CA TYR A 254 5.01 -15.82 7.04
C TYR A 254 4.66 -16.67 8.26
N ALA A 255 3.41 -17.09 8.40
CA ALA A 255 2.95 -17.85 9.56
C ALA A 255 3.79 -19.11 9.81
N GLU A 256 4.22 -19.79 8.74
CA GLU A 256 4.97 -21.05 8.77
C GLU A 256 6.48 -20.87 8.56
N ILE A 257 6.97 -19.62 8.48
CA ILE A 257 8.38 -19.34 8.21
C ILE A 257 9.09 -19.02 9.53
N GLU A 258 9.78 -20.01 10.09
CA GLU A 258 10.42 -19.91 11.41
C GLU A 258 11.36 -18.72 11.55
N GLU A 259 12.19 -18.45 10.53
CA GLU A 259 13.14 -17.32 10.57
C GLU A 259 12.42 -15.98 10.65
N GLN A 260 11.27 -15.86 9.99
CA GLN A 260 10.44 -14.65 10.06
C GLN A 260 9.74 -14.54 11.41
N GLN A 261 9.35 -15.66 12.02
CA GLN A 261 8.77 -15.67 13.36
C GLN A 261 9.83 -15.31 14.44
N ALA A 262 11.08 -15.74 14.27
CA ALA A 262 12.19 -15.44 15.17
C ALA A 262 12.58 -13.95 15.20
N LEU A 263 12.18 -13.18 14.20
CA LEU A 263 12.40 -11.72 14.15
C LEU A 263 11.73 -10.96 15.30
N LEU A 264 10.69 -11.52 15.94
CA LEU A 264 10.10 -10.92 17.14
C LEU A 264 11.01 -11.12 18.36
N GLU A 265 11.55 -12.34 18.50
CA GLU A 265 12.43 -12.72 19.60
C GLU A 265 13.70 -11.88 19.63
N GLY A 266 14.36 -11.72 18.48
CA GLY A 266 15.56 -10.89 18.38
C GLY A 266 15.33 -9.41 18.74
N VAL A 267 14.10 -8.91 18.61
CA VAL A 267 13.77 -7.54 19.02
C VAL A 267 13.58 -7.44 20.52
N PHE A 268 12.96 -8.42 21.18
CA PHE A 268 12.83 -8.42 22.63
C PHE A 268 14.19 -8.34 23.36
N ASP A 269 15.23 -8.94 22.79
CA ASP A 269 16.58 -8.93 23.39
C ASP A 269 17.20 -7.52 23.44
N THR A 270 16.78 -6.64 22.53
CA THR A 270 17.23 -5.24 22.44
C THR A 270 16.48 -4.29 23.37
N VAL A 271 15.35 -4.71 23.96
CA VAL A 271 14.52 -3.85 24.81
C VAL A 271 15.19 -3.58 26.16
N THR A 272 15.23 -2.31 26.53
CA THR A 272 15.73 -1.79 27.82
C THR A 272 14.61 -1.04 28.56
N LEU A 273 14.85 -0.67 29.83
CA LEU A 273 13.91 0.17 30.59
C LEU A 273 13.78 1.56 29.97
N ASP A 274 14.89 2.16 29.56
CA ASP A 274 14.91 3.47 28.92
C ASP A 274 14.08 3.45 27.62
N TRP A 275 14.16 2.37 26.84
CA TRP A 275 13.29 2.19 25.66
C TRP A 275 11.81 2.12 26.03
N LEU A 276 11.47 1.46 27.14
CA LEU A 276 10.09 1.35 27.62
C LEU A 276 9.56 2.71 28.11
N GLU A 277 10.39 3.48 28.82
CA GLU A 277 10.06 4.86 29.23
C GLU A 277 9.84 5.76 28.03
N ASP A 278 10.71 5.65 27.01
CA ASP A 278 10.53 6.35 25.74
C ASP A 278 9.27 5.88 25.00
N ALA A 279 8.89 4.60 25.11
CA ALA A 279 7.64 4.10 24.55
C ALA A 279 6.39 4.67 25.21
N CYS A 280 6.42 4.81 26.53
CA CYS A 280 5.29 5.33 27.28
C CYS A 280 5.20 6.87 27.20
N GLY A 281 6.33 7.58 27.02
CA GLY A 281 6.39 9.04 27.11
C GLY A 281 6.76 9.80 25.83
N LYS A 282 7.61 9.25 24.96
CA LYS A 282 8.26 10.00 23.86
C LYS A 282 7.99 9.48 22.45
N PHE A 283 7.63 8.21 22.24
CA PHE A 283 7.34 7.70 20.88
C PHE A 283 6.12 8.34 20.22
N GLY A 284 5.38 9.21 20.91
CA GLY A 284 4.45 10.15 20.28
C GLY A 284 5.11 11.22 19.39
N THR A 285 6.42 11.47 19.50
CA THR A 285 7.12 12.58 18.82
C THR A 285 8.10 12.17 17.73
N ASP A 286 8.64 10.94 17.72
CA ASP A 286 9.53 10.45 16.66
C ASP A 286 9.18 9.02 16.22
N PRO A 287 8.40 8.85 15.12
CA PRO A 287 7.98 7.55 14.61
C PRO A 287 9.11 6.65 14.09
N GLU A 288 10.31 7.19 13.82
CA GLU A 288 11.40 6.45 13.16
C GLU A 288 12.17 5.56 14.14
N GLN A 289 12.17 5.91 15.42
CA GLN A 289 12.84 5.17 16.49
C GLN A 289 11.97 4.03 17.06
N VAL A 290 10.73 3.93 16.59
CA VAL A 290 9.74 2.99 17.11
C VAL A 290 9.91 1.63 16.44
N SER A 291 10.17 0.59 17.23
CA SER A 291 10.12 -0.79 16.72
C SER A 291 8.69 -1.16 16.34
N HIS A 292 8.37 -1.11 15.05
CA HIS A 292 7.04 -1.45 14.51
C HIS A 292 6.61 -2.91 14.71
N ARG A 293 7.51 -3.76 15.21
CA ARG A 293 7.22 -5.14 15.62
C ARG A 293 6.70 -5.22 17.06
N LEU A 294 7.03 -4.23 17.90
CA LEU A 294 6.57 -4.14 19.28
C LEU A 294 5.44 -3.12 19.46
N LEU A 295 5.35 -2.12 18.58
CA LEU A 295 4.41 -1.02 18.68
C LEU A 295 3.65 -0.81 17.36
N HIS A 296 2.33 -0.69 17.47
CA HIS A 296 1.41 -0.51 16.35
C HIS A 296 0.73 0.85 16.41
N TYR A 297 0.40 1.38 15.22
CA TYR A 297 -0.53 2.49 15.15
C TYR A 297 -1.93 2.05 15.54
N ARG A 298 -2.49 2.74 16.52
CA ARG A 298 -3.91 2.81 16.74
C ARG A 298 -4.44 4.05 16.03
N VAL A 299 -5.34 3.82 15.07
CA VAL A 299 -5.81 4.85 14.15
C VAL A 299 -7.26 5.20 14.49
N LYS A 300 -7.58 6.49 14.45
CA LYS A 300 -8.97 6.96 14.59
C LYS A 300 -9.81 6.58 13.37
N GLU A 301 -11.13 6.55 13.54
CA GLU A 301 -12.05 6.15 12.47
C GLU A 301 -12.01 7.03 11.22
N ASP A 302 -11.50 8.26 11.33
CA ASP A 302 -11.33 9.23 10.25
C ASP A 302 -9.97 9.11 9.54
N PHE A 303 -9.09 8.22 10.00
CA PHE A 303 -7.73 8.00 9.50
C PHE A 303 -6.77 9.18 9.63
N THR A 304 -7.15 10.29 10.28
CA THR A 304 -6.32 11.51 10.31
C THR A 304 -5.34 11.55 11.48
N LYS A 305 -5.59 10.75 12.51
CA LYS A 305 -4.76 10.70 13.72
C LYS A 305 -4.43 9.27 14.10
N SER A 306 -3.24 9.11 14.66
CA SER A 306 -2.79 7.86 15.24
C SER A 306 -2.00 8.08 16.52
N TYR A 307 -1.86 7.03 17.31
CA TYR A 307 -0.96 6.94 18.47
C TYR A 307 -0.42 5.52 18.55
N PHE A 308 0.68 5.32 19.28
CA PHE A 308 1.27 4.00 19.43
C PHE A 308 0.65 3.23 20.59
N VAL A 309 0.48 1.92 20.38
CA VAL A 309 0.12 0.93 21.39
C VAL A 309 1.01 -0.29 21.23
N PHE A 310 1.17 -1.10 22.28
CA PHE A 310 1.84 -2.39 22.13
C PHE A 310 1.17 -3.25 21.06
N ALA A 311 2.00 -4.00 20.33
CA ALA A 311 1.58 -4.79 19.19
C ALA A 311 0.51 -5.81 19.56
N SER A 312 0.63 -6.38 20.76
CA SER A 312 -0.30 -7.33 21.37
C SER A 312 -0.13 -7.33 22.89
N GLN A 313 -1.08 -7.94 23.60
CA GLN A 313 -0.96 -8.20 25.04
C GLN A 313 0.24 -9.11 25.34
N TYR A 314 0.50 -10.09 24.48
CA TYR A 314 1.67 -10.97 24.60
C TYR A 314 2.98 -10.16 24.57
N VAL A 315 3.12 -9.22 23.64
CA VAL A 315 4.31 -8.36 23.53
C VAL A 315 4.52 -7.55 24.80
N LEU A 316 3.46 -6.96 25.34
CA LEU A 316 3.51 -6.23 26.61
C LEU A 316 4.01 -7.14 27.74
N GLU A 317 3.36 -8.28 27.95
CA GLU A 317 3.70 -9.23 29.02
C GLU A 317 5.14 -9.75 28.90
N GLU A 318 5.57 -10.06 27.67
CA GLU A 318 6.90 -10.59 27.41
C GLU A 318 8.00 -9.55 27.65
N ILE A 319 7.77 -8.28 27.30
CA ILE A 319 8.67 -7.18 27.65
C ILE A 319 8.81 -7.05 29.17
N TYR A 320 7.69 -6.98 29.88
CA TYR A 320 7.70 -6.85 31.36
C TYR A 320 8.40 -8.04 32.01
N ARG A 321 8.12 -9.26 31.57
CA ARG A 321 8.75 -10.48 32.07
C ARG A 321 10.27 -10.45 31.90
N ARG A 322 10.76 -10.07 30.71
CA ARG A 322 12.22 -10.01 30.43
C ARG A 322 12.90 -8.90 31.23
N LEU A 323 12.29 -7.72 31.32
CA LEU A 323 12.84 -6.61 32.10
C LEU A 323 12.90 -6.95 33.59
N TYR A 324 11.85 -7.57 34.13
CA TYR A 324 11.83 -8.04 35.51
C TYR A 324 12.95 -9.04 35.81
N ASN A 325 13.17 -10.01 34.90
CA ASN A 325 14.25 -10.99 35.06
C ASN A 325 15.65 -10.37 34.94
N LYS A 326 15.81 -9.30 34.15
CA LYS A 326 17.10 -8.58 34.01
C LYS A 326 17.39 -7.67 35.20
N ASN A 327 16.39 -7.00 35.77
CA ASN A 327 16.59 -6.03 36.85
C ASN A 327 15.31 -5.83 37.70
N SER A 328 15.00 -6.81 38.55
CA SER A 328 13.78 -6.86 39.34
C SER A 328 13.61 -5.66 40.28
N GLN A 329 14.71 -5.15 40.85
CA GLN A 329 14.67 -4.02 41.79
C GLN A 329 14.34 -2.70 41.09
N LYS A 330 14.97 -2.41 39.94
CA LYS A 330 14.67 -1.21 39.15
C LYS A 330 13.24 -1.25 38.56
N MET A 331 12.72 -2.44 38.25
CA MET A 331 11.32 -2.61 37.83
C MET A 331 10.30 -2.37 38.95
N LEU A 332 10.60 -2.78 40.19
CA LEU A 332 9.76 -2.50 41.36
C LEU A 332 9.73 -1.00 41.68
N GLU A 333 10.89 -0.33 41.59
CA GLU A 333 10.99 1.12 41.73
C GLU A 333 10.20 1.86 40.63
N TYR A 334 10.32 1.41 39.38
CA TYR A 334 9.54 1.95 38.27
C TYR A 334 8.03 1.78 38.50
N ALA A 335 7.56 0.57 38.83
CA ALA A 335 6.14 0.31 39.08
C ALA A 335 5.57 1.10 40.27
N ALA A 336 6.40 1.48 41.25
CA ALA A 336 6.01 2.32 42.38
C ALA A 336 6.01 3.82 42.05
N SER A 337 6.53 4.23 40.89
CA SER A 337 6.66 5.63 40.46
C SER A 337 5.59 6.10 39.47
N ILE A 338 4.78 5.17 38.95
CA ILE A 338 3.63 5.40 38.08
C ILE A 338 2.37 5.43 38.95
#